data_AF-A0A8T4KU15-F1
#
_entry.id   AF-A0A8T4KU15-F1
#
_cell.length_a   1.000
_cell.length_b   1.000
_cell.length_c   1.000
_cell.angle_alpha   90.00
_cell.angle_beta   90.00
_cell.angle_gamma   90.00
#
_symmetry.space_group_name_H-M   'P 1'
#
loop_
_entity.id
_entity.type
_entity.pdbx_description
1 polymer ?
#
loop_
_entity_poly.entity_id
_entity_poly.type
_entity_poly.pdbx_seq_one_letter_code
_entity_poly.pdbx_strand_id
1 'polypeptide(L)'
;MKGQIFEVMGFVMLAIAIIAVIILLRTTSIGSFGKTILTLAERHEREGVSAGANALFSMTESKSGKSLQELVGIAAYIGNDTIDFGPSISYVDVPQEITWRLDALYGKDHWYMRVPYPKIEAAIQIIFIQDTSSSLCDDVENLRKVLPGLISDLRAAGKRVTATIYLLEGGSPCCGIGSNPSQPYVISCDKFPQSQYLRCSNIGGLQCEDKRRGDPSEDWGHGTACAIEAGPIEGWQKFSVRVVIPISDEVPEGSECGLDTGNPRCCASTPSSYVEQHNSLLRGIEVAKKNGVFAFPIKADPGSGCCPSCSNCDAKCNICVIWQGQTYHDFTQLQCQCSGLVTQYMTEMATATGGQMYDLSKGSDLASALKDVIEKVTPERTGALEAGNRAGYEIAQRTKNIRAVNFPVPVAVAGVYTTANIYEWA
;
A
#
# COMPACT_ATOMS: atom_id res chain seq x y z
N MET A 1 -28.81 69.47 75.71
CA MET A 1 -28.88 67.98 75.69
C MET A 1 -29.36 67.37 74.37
N LYS A 2 -30.23 68.00 73.56
CA LYS A 2 -30.67 67.40 72.28
C LYS A 2 -29.59 67.35 71.17
N GLY A 3 -28.63 68.27 71.14
CA GLY A 3 -27.55 68.30 70.12
C GLY A 3 -26.49 67.20 70.25
N GLN A 4 -26.09 66.85 71.48
CA GLN A 4 -25.10 65.79 71.73
C GLN A 4 -25.60 64.39 71.38
N ILE A 5 -26.92 64.14 71.47
CA ILE A 5 -27.50 62.84 71.09
C ILE A 5 -27.45 62.65 69.56
N PHE A 6 -27.63 63.73 68.79
CA PHE A 6 -27.56 63.67 67.32
C PHE A 6 -26.12 63.49 66.81
N GLU A 7 -25.12 64.12 67.43
CA GLU A 7 -23.71 63.90 67.08
C GLU A 7 -23.24 62.48 67.40
N VAL A 8 -23.62 61.94 68.56
CA VAL A 8 -23.27 60.56 68.94
C VAL A 8 -23.96 59.54 68.03
N MET A 9 -25.22 59.75 67.66
CA MET A 9 -25.90 58.90 66.66
C MET A 9 -25.24 58.97 65.28
N GLY A 10 -24.83 60.17 64.84
CA GLY A 10 -24.11 60.36 63.58
C GLY A 10 -22.80 59.58 63.54
N PHE A 11 -22.03 59.62 64.64
CA PHE A 11 -20.78 58.85 64.75
C PHE A 11 -21.00 57.33 64.77
N VAL A 12 -22.05 56.85 65.45
CA VAL A 12 -22.39 55.42 65.48
C VAL A 12 -22.81 54.93 64.09
N MET A 13 -23.63 55.71 63.37
CA MET A 13 -24.02 55.40 61.99
C MET A 13 -22.80 55.37 61.05
N LEU A 14 -21.89 56.32 61.19
CA LEU A 14 -20.65 56.37 60.40
C LEU A 14 -19.75 55.16 60.69
N ALA A 15 -19.59 54.79 61.96
CA ALA A 15 -18.80 53.63 62.36
C ALA A 15 -19.38 52.32 61.79
N ILE A 16 -20.70 52.15 61.84
CA ILE A 16 -21.38 50.97 61.25
C ILE A 16 -21.19 50.95 59.73
N ALA A 17 -21.32 52.09 59.05
CA ALA A 17 -21.12 52.18 57.61
C ALA A 17 -19.67 51.82 57.21
N ILE A 18 -18.67 52.30 57.95
CA ILE A 18 -17.26 51.97 57.72
C ILE A 18 -17.01 50.47 57.94
N ILE A 19 -17.55 49.88 59.02
CA ILE A 19 -17.43 48.44 59.29
C ILE A 19 -18.09 47.62 58.17
N ALA A 20 -19.27 48.01 57.70
CA ALA A 20 -19.97 47.34 56.61
C ALA A 20 -19.17 47.40 55.30
N VAL A 21 -18.58 48.55 54.97
CA VAL A 21 -17.71 48.71 53.80
C VAL A 21 -16.45 47.86 53.91
N ILE A 22 -15.81 47.78 55.08
CA ILE A 22 -14.64 46.92 55.32
C ILE A 22 -14.99 45.43 55.16
N ILE A 23 -16.15 45.01 55.66
CA ILE A 23 -16.63 43.63 55.52
C ILE A 23 -16.91 43.32 54.04
N LEU A 24 -17.58 44.22 53.31
CA LEU A 24 -17.86 44.07 51.88
C LEU A 24 -16.59 44.04 51.02
N LEU A 25 -15.60 44.89 51.33
CA LEU A 25 -14.29 44.88 50.67
C LEU A 25 -13.52 43.58 50.96
N ARG A 26 -13.57 43.07 52.19
CA ARG A 26 -12.97 41.76 52.52
C ARG A 26 -13.67 40.62 51.80
N THR A 27 -15.00 40.54 51.81
CA THR A 27 -15.73 39.44 51.15
C THR A 27 -15.56 39.45 49.63
N THR A 28 -15.51 40.62 48.99
CA THR A 28 -15.22 40.73 47.56
C THR A 28 -13.78 40.35 47.22
N SER A 29 -12.80 40.73 48.05
CA SER A 29 -11.39 40.32 47.85
C SER A 29 -11.18 38.80 48.02
N ILE A 30 -11.85 38.18 49.01
CA ILE A 30 -11.78 36.74 49.26
C ILE A 30 -12.47 35.95 48.14
N GLY A 31 -13.60 36.44 47.61
CA GLY A 31 -14.28 35.85 46.46
C GLY A 31 -13.46 35.92 45.17
N SER A 32 -12.69 36.99 44.98
CA SER A 32 -11.72 37.10 43.88
C SER A 32 -10.54 36.15 44.06
N PHE A 33 -9.99 36.07 45.28
CA PHE A 33 -8.85 35.21 45.59
C PHE A 33 -9.19 33.71 45.44
N GLY A 34 -10.38 33.30 45.88
CA GLY A 34 -10.88 31.93 45.69
C GLY A 34 -11.03 31.55 44.21
N LYS A 35 -11.55 32.45 43.37
CA LYS A 35 -11.62 32.23 41.91
C LYS A 35 -10.24 32.14 41.28
N THR A 36 -9.29 32.97 41.71
CA THR A 36 -7.90 32.93 41.22
C THR A 36 -7.18 31.65 41.64
N ILE A 37 -7.37 31.16 42.87
CA ILE A 37 -6.82 29.88 43.33
C ILE A 37 -7.42 28.71 42.56
N LEU A 38 -8.74 28.68 42.38
CA LEU A 38 -9.42 27.63 41.60
C LEU A 38 -8.90 27.61 40.15
N THR A 39 -8.78 28.77 39.50
CA THR A 39 -8.21 28.84 38.14
C THR A 39 -6.74 28.47 38.09
N LEU A 40 -5.93 28.79 39.12
CA LEU A 40 -4.54 28.33 39.22
C LEU A 40 -4.44 26.83 39.45
N ALA A 41 -5.29 26.25 40.30
CA ALA A 41 -5.34 24.82 40.57
C ALA A 41 -5.78 24.04 39.32
N GLU A 42 -6.86 24.49 38.66
CA GLU A 42 -7.31 23.93 37.37
C GLU A 42 -6.22 24.03 36.28
N ARG A 43 -5.44 25.12 36.28
CA ARG A 43 -4.33 25.30 35.34
C ARG A 43 -3.14 24.40 35.67
N HIS A 44 -2.76 24.30 36.94
CA HIS A 44 -1.69 23.40 37.40
C HIS A 44 -2.04 21.93 37.11
N GLU A 45 -3.29 21.52 37.33
CA GLU A 45 -3.74 20.17 37.01
C GLU A 45 -3.72 19.91 35.50
N ARG A 46 -4.22 20.84 34.67
CA ARG A 46 -4.14 20.70 33.19
C ARG A 46 -2.71 20.64 32.68
N GLU A 47 -1.83 21.48 33.21
CA GLU A 47 -0.40 21.47 32.87
C GLU A 47 0.27 20.16 33.36
N GLY A 48 -0.16 19.61 34.51
CA GLY A 48 0.28 18.30 35.00
C GLY A 48 -0.15 17.14 34.10
N VAL A 49 -1.41 17.10 33.65
CA VAL A 49 -1.90 16.10 32.69
C VAL A 49 -1.13 16.23 31.37
N SER A 50 -0.93 17.46 30.87
CA SER A 50 -0.19 17.69 29.63
C SER A 50 1.30 17.31 29.72
N ALA A 51 1.97 17.64 30.82
CA ALA A 51 3.35 17.26 31.05
C ALA A 51 3.52 15.74 31.18
N GLY A 52 2.60 15.07 31.88
CA GLY A 52 2.57 13.62 32.00
C GLY A 52 2.37 12.92 30.65
N ALA A 53 1.42 13.38 29.84
CA ALA A 53 1.22 12.89 28.48
C ALA A 53 2.47 13.09 27.61
N ASN A 54 3.07 14.28 27.59
CA ASN A 54 4.28 14.55 26.81
C ASN A 54 5.47 13.66 27.22
N ALA A 55 5.64 13.43 28.53
CA ALA A 55 6.68 12.53 29.04
C ALA A 55 6.45 11.10 28.53
N LEU A 56 5.22 10.57 28.65
CA LEU A 56 4.87 9.23 28.17
C LEU A 56 5.11 9.07 26.67
N PHE A 57 4.70 10.06 25.87
CA PHE A 57 4.86 10.01 24.42
C PHE A 57 6.32 10.04 23.96
N SER A 58 7.23 10.50 24.82
CA SER A 58 8.67 10.49 24.60
C SER A 58 9.36 9.20 25.08
N MET A 59 8.67 8.35 25.85
CA MET A 59 9.24 7.09 26.33
C MET A 59 9.31 6.05 25.21
N THR A 60 10.38 5.27 25.21
CA THR A 60 10.64 4.24 24.21
C THR A 60 10.04 2.89 24.60
N GLU A 61 9.49 2.16 23.64
CA GLU A 61 9.19 0.74 23.75
C GLU A 61 10.49 -0.07 23.66
N SER A 62 10.62 -1.09 24.52
CA SER A 62 11.91 -1.71 24.81
C SER A 62 12.43 -2.62 23.68
N LYS A 63 11.56 -3.20 22.86
CA LYS A 63 11.94 -4.08 21.76
C LYS A 63 12.28 -3.32 20.48
N SER A 64 11.48 -2.34 20.12
CA SER A 64 11.62 -1.55 18.89
C SER A 64 12.56 -0.35 19.05
N GLY A 65 12.78 0.11 20.28
CA GLY A 65 13.53 1.34 20.58
C GLY A 65 12.82 2.62 20.11
N LYS A 66 11.56 2.51 19.66
CA LYS A 66 10.75 3.62 19.16
C LYS A 66 9.99 4.29 20.29
N SER A 67 9.89 5.62 20.24
CA SER A 67 9.03 6.35 21.18
C SER A 67 7.56 6.01 20.94
N LEU A 68 6.73 6.15 21.97
CA LEU A 68 5.29 5.95 21.79
C LEU A 68 4.71 6.91 20.74
N GLN A 69 5.24 8.13 20.62
CA GLN A 69 4.86 9.05 19.55
C GLN A 69 5.24 8.52 18.16
N GLU A 70 6.43 7.92 18.00
CA GLU A 70 6.81 7.28 16.74
C GLU A 70 5.92 6.08 16.43
N LEU A 71 5.58 5.24 17.42
CA LEU A 71 4.69 4.09 17.24
C LEU A 71 3.29 4.52 16.80
N VAL A 72 2.70 5.52 17.47
CA VAL A 72 1.39 6.07 17.06
C VAL A 72 1.46 6.70 15.68
N GLY A 73 2.57 7.38 15.33
CA GLY A 73 2.80 7.92 13.99
C GLY A 73 2.88 6.84 12.91
N ILE A 74 3.56 5.72 13.19
CA ILE A 74 3.67 4.57 12.29
C ILE A 74 2.31 3.87 12.14
N ALA A 75 1.60 3.62 13.24
CA ALA A 75 0.26 3.04 13.22
C ALA A 75 -0.71 3.90 12.39
N ALA A 76 -0.66 5.23 12.59
CA ALA A 76 -1.45 6.18 11.81
C ALA A 76 -1.07 6.22 10.32
N TYR A 77 0.20 5.99 9.98
CA TYR A 77 0.63 5.85 8.59
C TYR A 77 0.03 4.59 7.95
N ILE A 78 0.18 3.44 8.61
CA ILE A 78 -0.24 2.13 8.12
C ILE A 78 -1.77 1.98 8.14
N GLY A 79 -2.47 2.68 9.03
CA GLY A 79 -3.90 2.48 9.25
C GLY A 79 -4.21 1.17 9.99
N ASN A 80 -3.26 0.68 10.79
CA ASN A 80 -3.37 -0.53 11.59
C ASN A 80 -2.71 -0.26 12.96
N ASP A 81 -3.34 -0.78 14.01
CA ASP A 81 -2.97 -0.57 15.41
C ASP A 81 -1.84 -1.51 15.86
N THR A 82 -1.55 -2.55 15.07
CA THR A 82 -0.42 -3.47 15.29
C THR A 82 0.65 -3.26 14.22
N ILE A 83 1.90 -3.08 14.65
CA ILE A 83 3.04 -2.81 13.78
C ILE A 83 3.95 -4.02 13.69
N ASP A 84 4.25 -4.46 12.47
CA ASP A 84 5.28 -5.49 12.20
C ASP A 84 6.66 -4.84 11.99
N PHE A 85 7.63 -5.19 12.84
CA PHE A 85 9.02 -4.77 12.73
C PHE A 85 9.94 -5.85 12.14
N GLY A 86 9.38 -6.95 11.64
CA GLY A 86 10.11 -8.07 11.06
C GLY A 86 10.52 -9.12 12.11
N PRO A 87 11.20 -10.21 11.67
CA PRO A 87 11.36 -11.43 12.46
C PRO A 87 12.15 -11.28 13.76
N SER A 88 13.03 -10.27 13.88
CA SER A 88 13.85 -10.06 15.09
C SER A 88 13.12 -9.32 16.22
N ILE A 89 12.20 -8.43 15.88
CA ILE A 89 11.45 -7.59 16.85
C ILE A 89 10.01 -8.09 17.01
N SER A 90 9.48 -8.74 15.95
CA SER A 90 8.09 -9.20 15.82
C SER A 90 7.10 -8.02 15.83
N TYR A 91 5.91 -8.25 16.39
CA TYR A 91 4.80 -7.32 16.40
C TYR A 91 4.80 -6.46 17.67
N VAL A 92 4.41 -5.20 17.51
CA VAL A 92 4.10 -4.27 18.61
C VAL A 92 2.63 -3.88 18.51
N ASP A 93 1.87 -4.15 19.56
CA ASP A 93 0.47 -3.71 19.73
C ASP A 93 0.46 -2.32 20.35
N VAL A 94 0.13 -1.30 19.55
CA VAL A 94 0.20 0.10 19.98
C VAL A 94 -0.86 0.43 21.04
N PRO A 95 -2.14 0.02 20.91
CA PRO A 95 -3.13 0.16 21.97
C PRO A 95 -2.69 -0.43 23.32
N GLN A 96 -2.06 -1.61 23.31
CA GLN A 96 -1.53 -2.21 24.53
C GLN A 96 -0.42 -1.36 25.14
N GLU A 97 0.53 -0.90 24.32
CA GLU A 97 1.64 -0.01 24.72
C GLU A 97 1.18 1.33 25.30
N ILE A 98 0.05 1.85 24.80
CA ILE A 98 -0.61 3.04 25.34
C ILE A 98 -1.27 2.70 26.68
N THR A 99 -1.99 1.58 26.73
CA THR A 99 -2.84 1.20 27.86
C THR A 99 -2.03 1.06 29.14
N TRP A 100 -0.96 0.27 29.14
CA TRP A 100 -0.20 0.04 30.36
C TRP A 100 0.48 1.32 30.88
N ARG A 101 0.88 2.23 29.98
CA ARG A 101 1.51 3.51 30.34
C ARG A 101 0.51 4.52 30.91
N LEU A 102 -0.67 4.64 30.28
CA LEU A 102 -1.70 5.57 30.73
C LEU A 102 -2.42 5.05 31.98
N ASP A 103 -2.60 3.73 32.13
CA ASP A 103 -3.10 3.12 33.37
C ASP A 103 -2.17 3.42 34.55
N ALA A 104 -0.85 3.40 34.33
CA ALA A 104 0.12 3.72 35.37
C ALA A 104 0.10 5.21 35.78
N LEU A 105 -0.28 6.11 34.86
CA LEU A 105 -0.26 7.56 35.11
C LEU A 105 -1.59 8.09 35.64
N TYR A 106 -2.71 7.69 35.03
CA TYR A 106 -4.04 8.23 35.30
C TYR A 106 -4.94 7.26 36.06
N GLY A 107 -4.49 6.01 36.26
CA GLY A 107 -5.29 4.96 36.85
C GLY A 107 -6.11 4.21 35.80
N LYS A 108 -6.28 2.91 36.03
CA LYS A 108 -7.03 2.03 35.15
C LYS A 108 -8.49 2.51 35.02
N ASP A 109 -9.01 2.51 33.80
CA ASP A 109 -10.39 2.87 33.47
C ASP A 109 -10.78 4.35 33.71
N HIS A 110 -9.80 5.23 33.93
CA HIS A 110 -9.99 6.68 34.17
C HIS A 110 -9.58 7.57 32.99
N TRP A 111 -9.32 6.95 31.83
CA TRP A 111 -8.89 7.67 30.64
C TRP A 111 -9.36 6.98 29.36
N TYR A 112 -9.39 7.75 28.29
CA TYR A 112 -9.65 7.30 26.94
C TYR A 112 -8.80 8.12 25.97
N MET A 113 -8.20 7.47 24.99
CA MET A 113 -7.41 8.12 23.96
C MET A 113 -7.95 7.82 22.58
N ARG A 114 -8.02 8.85 21.73
CA ARG A 114 -8.38 8.73 20.32
C ARG A 114 -7.42 9.50 19.44
N VAL A 115 -6.83 8.80 18.48
CA VAL A 115 -5.95 9.38 17.44
C VAL A 115 -6.58 9.13 16.09
N PRO A 116 -7.32 10.09 15.50
CA PRO A 116 -7.84 9.95 14.14
C PRO A 116 -6.68 9.72 13.18
N TYR A 117 -6.80 8.73 12.31
CA TYR A 117 -5.79 8.51 11.29
C TYR A 117 -5.98 9.56 10.18
N PRO A 118 -4.88 10.19 9.71
CA PRO A 118 -4.99 11.05 8.56
C PRO A 118 -5.47 10.24 7.37
N LYS A 119 -6.24 10.89 6.49
CA LYS A 119 -6.62 10.30 5.20
C LYS A 119 -5.37 10.19 4.34
N ILE A 120 -4.70 9.05 4.41
CA ILE A 120 -3.56 8.71 3.56
C ILE A 120 -4.06 7.71 2.52
N GLU A 121 -3.93 8.09 1.25
CA GLU A 121 -4.14 7.15 0.15
C GLU A 121 -2.98 6.16 0.08
N ALA A 122 -3.31 4.87 -0.05
CA ALA A 122 -2.31 3.83 -0.26
C ALA A 122 -1.52 4.13 -1.54
N ALA A 123 -0.20 3.94 -1.48
CA ALA A 123 0.57 3.89 -2.71
C ALA A 123 0.12 2.66 -3.52
N ILE A 124 0.14 2.76 -4.83
CA ILE A 124 -0.15 1.63 -5.71
C ILE A 124 1.15 1.37 -6.44
N GLN A 125 1.73 0.20 -6.20
CA GLN A 125 2.97 -0.23 -6.83
C GLN A 125 2.65 -1.41 -7.73
N ILE A 126 2.87 -1.21 -9.04
CA ILE A 126 2.52 -2.16 -10.08
C ILE A 126 3.80 -2.74 -10.66
N ILE A 127 3.88 -4.05 -10.75
CA ILE A 127 4.94 -4.75 -11.46
C ILE A 127 4.33 -5.42 -12.69
N PHE A 128 4.85 -5.09 -13.87
CA PHE A 128 4.56 -5.81 -15.10
C PHE A 128 5.67 -6.84 -15.33
N ILE A 129 5.30 -8.08 -15.64
CA ILE A 129 6.23 -9.10 -16.14
C ILE A 129 5.91 -9.27 -17.61
N GLN A 130 6.80 -8.76 -18.44
CA GLN A 130 6.60 -8.72 -19.89
C GLN A 130 7.43 -9.83 -20.51
N ASP A 131 6.72 -10.79 -21.09
CA ASP A 131 7.28 -11.73 -22.03
C ASP A 131 7.83 -10.97 -23.27
N THR A 132 9.02 -11.39 -23.72
CA THR A 132 9.78 -10.70 -24.78
C THR A 132 9.85 -11.51 -26.07
N SER A 133 9.04 -12.55 -26.17
CA SER A 133 8.83 -13.35 -27.37
C SER A 133 8.53 -12.49 -28.61
N SER A 134 8.85 -13.03 -29.78
CA SER A 134 8.55 -12.38 -31.07
C SER A 134 7.08 -12.03 -31.24
N SER A 135 6.22 -12.90 -30.73
CA SER A 135 4.77 -12.86 -30.93
C SER A 135 4.13 -11.69 -30.21
N LEU A 136 4.82 -11.08 -29.23
CA LEU A 136 4.33 -9.95 -28.45
C LEU A 136 4.84 -8.58 -28.92
N CYS A 137 5.47 -8.49 -30.09
CA CYS A 137 6.02 -7.22 -30.57
C CYS A 137 4.98 -6.09 -30.68
N ASP A 138 3.79 -6.38 -31.18
CA ASP A 138 2.70 -5.42 -31.30
C ASP A 138 2.03 -5.14 -29.95
N ASP A 139 1.87 -6.15 -29.08
CA ASP A 139 1.42 -6.00 -27.71
C ASP A 139 2.34 -5.06 -26.90
N VAL A 140 3.66 -5.27 -26.99
CA VAL A 140 4.67 -4.42 -26.35
C VAL A 140 4.64 -2.99 -26.89
N GLU A 141 4.51 -2.81 -28.20
CA GLU A 141 4.36 -1.49 -28.82
C GLU A 141 3.08 -0.77 -28.37
N ASN A 142 2.00 -1.51 -28.16
CA ASN A 142 0.75 -0.97 -27.61
C ASN A 142 0.91 -0.59 -26.13
N LEU A 143 1.49 -1.47 -25.31
CA LEU A 143 1.77 -1.21 -23.90
C LEU A 143 2.64 0.04 -23.73
N ARG A 144 3.69 0.16 -24.54
CA ARG A 144 4.60 1.32 -24.57
C ARG A 144 3.87 2.64 -24.81
N LYS A 145 2.85 2.65 -25.66
CA LYS A 145 2.05 3.85 -25.99
C LYS A 145 1.03 4.19 -24.90
N VAL A 146 0.38 3.17 -24.32
CA VAL A 146 -0.76 3.35 -23.40
C VAL A 146 -0.32 3.58 -21.96
N LEU A 147 0.66 2.81 -21.48
CA LEU A 147 1.04 2.77 -20.07
C LEU A 147 1.47 4.13 -19.49
N PRO A 148 2.27 4.97 -20.19
CA PRO A 148 2.67 6.27 -19.64
C PRO A 148 1.48 7.21 -19.41
N GLY A 149 0.54 7.23 -20.36
CA GLY A 149 -0.70 8.01 -20.25
C GLY A 149 -1.56 7.51 -19.09
N LEU A 150 -1.72 6.19 -18.95
CA LEU A 150 -2.47 5.60 -17.85
C LEU A 150 -1.90 5.94 -16.47
N ILE A 151 -0.58 5.83 -16.29
CA ILE A 151 0.07 6.19 -15.03
C ILE A 151 -0.10 7.69 -14.75
N SER A 152 0.01 8.54 -15.77
CA SER A 152 -0.24 9.98 -15.64
C SER A 152 -1.68 10.27 -15.22
N ASP A 153 -2.67 9.64 -15.83
CA ASP A 153 -4.10 9.83 -15.53
C ASP A 153 -4.46 9.42 -14.11
N LEU A 154 -3.96 8.25 -13.65
CA LEU A 154 -4.18 7.80 -12.27
C LEU A 154 -3.59 8.80 -11.27
N ARG A 155 -2.41 9.35 -11.56
CA ARG A 155 -1.78 10.36 -10.71
C ARG A 155 -2.49 11.70 -10.74
N ALA A 156 -3.00 12.12 -11.90
CA ALA A 156 -3.83 13.32 -12.03
C ALA A 156 -5.15 13.19 -11.23
N ALA A 157 -5.68 11.97 -11.09
CA ALA A 157 -6.81 11.66 -10.23
C ALA A 157 -6.46 11.57 -8.72
N GLY A 158 -5.23 11.92 -8.33
CA GLY A 158 -4.77 11.94 -6.94
C GLY A 158 -4.08 10.66 -6.46
N LYS A 159 -4.07 9.59 -7.26
CA LYS A 159 -3.50 8.30 -6.85
C LYS A 159 -1.98 8.32 -6.83
N ARG A 160 -1.39 7.69 -5.80
CA ARG A 160 0.07 7.54 -5.68
C ARG A 160 0.55 6.28 -6.39
N VAL A 161 0.56 6.30 -7.72
CA VAL A 161 0.95 5.13 -8.53
C VAL A 161 2.42 5.17 -8.96
N THR A 162 3.12 4.05 -8.84
CA THR A 162 4.37 3.74 -9.55
C THR A 162 4.27 2.39 -10.24
N ALA A 163 5.01 2.24 -11.35
CA ALA A 163 5.05 1.02 -12.13
C ALA A 163 6.50 0.65 -12.48
N THR A 164 6.81 -0.63 -12.39
CA THR A 164 8.07 -1.22 -12.87
C THR A 164 7.74 -2.31 -13.88
N ILE A 165 8.39 -2.28 -15.03
CA ILE A 165 8.32 -3.34 -16.04
C ILE A 165 9.57 -4.20 -15.89
N TYR A 166 9.40 -5.49 -15.66
CA TYR A 166 10.46 -6.48 -15.78
C TYR A 166 10.31 -7.24 -17.08
N LEU A 167 11.31 -7.12 -17.95
CA LEU A 167 11.40 -7.90 -19.17
C LEU A 167 11.96 -9.28 -18.83
N LEU A 168 11.26 -10.33 -19.26
CA LEU A 168 11.80 -11.70 -19.23
C LEU A 168 13.02 -11.81 -20.15
N GLU A 169 13.85 -12.82 -19.93
CA GLU A 169 14.95 -13.11 -20.85
C GLU A 169 14.39 -13.75 -22.15
N GLY A 170 15.21 -13.89 -23.20
CA GLY A 170 14.80 -14.59 -24.43
C GLY A 170 14.49 -13.73 -25.67
N GLY A 171 14.52 -12.40 -25.55
CA GLY A 171 14.06 -11.50 -26.63
C GLY A 171 14.59 -11.80 -28.05
N SER A 172 13.66 -11.90 -29.00
CA SER A 172 13.92 -12.15 -30.43
C SER A 172 14.11 -10.84 -31.22
N PRO A 173 15.09 -10.73 -32.14
CA PRO A 173 15.34 -9.52 -32.94
C PRO A 173 14.38 -9.44 -34.14
N CYS A 174 13.10 -9.33 -33.88
CA CYS A 174 12.07 -9.41 -34.93
C CYS A 174 11.05 -8.26 -34.91
N CYS A 175 11.05 -7.44 -33.86
CA CYS A 175 10.12 -6.35 -33.77
C CYS A 175 10.46 -5.26 -34.80
N GLY A 176 9.42 -4.60 -35.34
CA GLY A 176 9.57 -3.52 -36.31
C GLY A 176 9.72 -3.96 -37.76
N ILE A 177 9.78 -5.26 -38.09
CA ILE A 177 9.92 -5.75 -39.47
C ILE A 177 8.76 -5.27 -40.37
N GLY A 178 7.53 -5.22 -39.87
CA GLY A 178 6.39 -4.71 -40.64
C GLY A 178 6.40 -3.19 -40.88
N SER A 179 7.06 -2.41 -40.01
CA SER A 179 7.09 -0.95 -40.07
C SER A 179 8.37 -0.41 -40.72
N ASN A 180 9.48 -1.10 -40.55
CA ASN A 180 10.77 -0.83 -41.16
C ASN A 180 11.59 -2.14 -41.25
N PRO A 181 11.46 -2.89 -42.36
CA PRO A 181 12.13 -4.19 -42.54
C PRO A 181 13.66 -4.16 -42.43
N SER A 182 14.26 -2.98 -42.56
CA SER A 182 15.71 -2.79 -42.54
C SER A 182 16.31 -2.54 -41.16
N GLN A 183 15.48 -2.42 -40.11
CA GLN A 183 15.93 -2.23 -38.73
C GLN A 183 15.05 -3.02 -37.75
N PRO A 184 15.11 -4.37 -37.78
CA PRO A 184 14.53 -5.16 -36.71
C PRO A 184 15.20 -4.83 -35.38
N TYR A 185 14.44 -4.92 -34.30
CA TYR A 185 14.96 -4.67 -32.95
C TYR A 185 14.44 -5.72 -31.96
N VAL A 186 15.16 -5.86 -30.84
CA VAL A 186 14.78 -6.70 -29.70
C VAL A 186 13.99 -5.87 -28.70
N ILE A 187 12.96 -6.44 -28.08
CA ILE A 187 12.25 -5.79 -26.97
C ILE A 187 13.24 -5.52 -25.84
N SER A 188 13.41 -4.24 -25.51
CA SER A 188 14.38 -3.81 -24.50
C SER A 188 13.93 -2.52 -23.80
N CYS A 189 14.47 -2.28 -22.61
CA CYS A 189 14.02 -1.19 -21.74
C CYS A 189 14.27 0.23 -22.26
N ASP A 190 15.14 0.41 -23.27
CA ASP A 190 15.30 1.69 -23.99
C ASP A 190 14.07 2.03 -24.84
N LYS A 191 13.21 1.06 -25.16
CA LYS A 191 11.96 1.29 -25.87
C LYS A 191 10.89 1.88 -24.94
N PHE A 192 10.91 1.57 -23.65
CA PHE A 192 9.91 2.09 -22.72
C PHE A 192 10.28 3.50 -22.23
N PRO A 193 9.36 4.48 -22.30
CA PRO A 193 9.62 5.82 -21.80
C PRO A 193 9.75 5.78 -20.27
N GLN A 194 10.97 5.98 -19.79
CA GLN A 194 11.26 5.96 -18.36
C GLN A 194 10.94 7.30 -17.71
N SER A 195 10.40 7.26 -16.50
CA SER A 195 10.13 8.42 -15.66
C SER A 195 10.37 8.08 -14.18
N GLN A 196 10.16 9.04 -13.29
CA GLN A 196 10.15 8.77 -11.85
C GLN A 196 9.01 7.84 -11.38
N TYR A 197 7.98 7.60 -12.21
CA TYR A 197 6.81 6.79 -11.87
C TYR A 197 6.66 5.54 -12.75
N LEU A 198 7.47 5.41 -13.79
CA LEU A 198 7.50 4.25 -14.69
C LEU A 198 8.95 3.88 -14.96
N ARG A 199 9.34 2.68 -14.56
CA ARG A 199 10.69 2.14 -14.75
C ARG A 199 10.64 0.86 -15.56
N CYS A 200 11.75 0.53 -16.21
CA CYS A 200 11.93 -0.75 -16.87
C CYS A 200 13.29 -1.33 -16.48
N SER A 201 13.33 -2.63 -16.22
CA SER A 201 14.56 -3.40 -15.99
C SER A 201 14.45 -4.80 -16.60
N ASN A 202 15.57 -5.45 -16.84
CA ASN A 202 15.59 -6.86 -17.21
C ASN A 202 15.54 -7.72 -15.95
N ILE A 203 14.79 -8.83 -16.00
CA ILE A 203 14.66 -9.76 -14.87
C ILE A 203 15.99 -10.47 -14.56
N GLY A 204 16.82 -10.66 -15.59
CA GLY A 204 18.17 -11.22 -15.48
C GLY A 204 19.12 -10.47 -14.55
N GLY A 205 18.83 -9.20 -14.26
CA GLY A 205 19.60 -8.41 -13.29
C GLY A 205 19.27 -8.71 -11.82
N LEU A 206 18.14 -9.39 -11.54
CA LEU A 206 17.62 -9.57 -10.18
C LEU A 206 18.29 -10.72 -9.44
N GLN A 207 18.42 -10.64 -8.12
CA GLN A 207 18.90 -11.77 -7.31
C GLN A 207 17.70 -12.53 -6.77
N CYS A 208 17.37 -13.66 -7.41
CA CYS A 208 16.26 -14.52 -7.03
C CYS A 208 16.78 -15.93 -6.75
N GLU A 209 16.18 -16.66 -5.82
CA GLU A 209 16.67 -17.97 -5.34
C GLU A 209 16.83 -19.00 -6.49
N ASP A 210 16.01 -18.89 -7.53
CA ASP A 210 15.83 -19.94 -8.54
C ASP A 210 16.51 -19.69 -9.89
N LYS A 211 17.49 -18.77 -9.98
CA LYS A 211 18.29 -18.49 -11.20
C LYS A 211 19.04 -19.70 -11.82
N ARG A 212 18.88 -20.91 -11.28
CA ARG A 212 19.70 -22.10 -11.55
C ARG A 212 18.99 -23.23 -12.29
N ARG A 213 17.72 -23.09 -12.72
CA ARG A 213 17.00 -24.14 -13.45
C ARG A 213 16.50 -23.64 -14.80
N GLY A 214 17.10 -24.14 -15.87
CA GLY A 214 16.53 -24.08 -17.23
C GLY A 214 16.51 -22.69 -17.85
N ASP A 215 16.35 -22.64 -19.16
CA ASP A 215 16.38 -21.41 -19.95
C ASP A 215 15.27 -20.44 -19.51
N PRO A 216 15.58 -19.24 -19.01
CA PRO A 216 14.60 -18.28 -18.47
C PRO A 216 13.81 -17.52 -19.54
N SER A 217 13.87 -17.96 -20.81
CA SER A 217 13.08 -17.34 -21.87
C SER A 217 11.60 -17.61 -21.63
N GLU A 218 10.83 -16.53 -21.46
CA GLU A 218 9.36 -16.55 -21.48
C GLU A 218 8.68 -17.22 -20.26
N ASP A 219 9.45 -17.71 -19.27
CA ASP A 219 8.90 -18.25 -18.02
C ASP A 219 8.32 -17.18 -17.08
N TRP A 220 7.08 -16.79 -17.34
CA TRP A 220 6.37 -15.79 -16.56
C TRP A 220 5.95 -16.27 -15.17
N GLY A 221 5.93 -17.57 -14.87
CA GLY A 221 5.57 -18.10 -13.54
C GLY A 221 6.69 -17.83 -12.52
N HIS A 222 7.88 -18.37 -12.75
CA HIS A 222 9.08 -18.05 -11.98
C HIS A 222 9.46 -16.58 -12.13
N GLY A 223 9.25 -15.99 -13.31
CA GLY A 223 9.45 -14.56 -13.53
C GLY A 223 8.59 -13.70 -12.60
N THR A 224 7.33 -14.06 -12.40
CA THR A 224 6.42 -13.40 -11.44
C THR A 224 6.96 -13.54 -10.01
N ALA A 225 7.39 -14.73 -9.59
CA ALA A 225 7.98 -14.94 -8.27
C ALA A 225 9.21 -14.05 -8.04
N CYS A 226 10.17 -14.10 -8.97
CA CYS A 226 11.41 -13.33 -8.90
C CYS A 226 11.15 -11.81 -8.87
N ALA A 227 10.23 -11.33 -9.71
CA ALA A 227 9.86 -9.93 -9.75
C ALA A 227 9.20 -9.44 -8.45
N ILE A 228 8.36 -10.27 -7.81
CA ILE A 228 7.73 -9.92 -6.53
C ILE A 228 8.75 -9.91 -5.39
N GLU A 229 9.66 -10.88 -5.35
CA GLU A 229 10.71 -10.96 -4.31
C GLU A 229 11.68 -9.79 -4.39
N ALA A 230 12.06 -9.38 -5.61
CA ALA A 230 12.85 -8.18 -5.83
C ALA A 230 12.06 -6.89 -5.52
N GLY A 231 10.77 -6.89 -5.85
CA GLY A 231 9.90 -5.72 -5.79
C GLY A 231 10.17 -4.70 -6.91
N PRO A 232 9.49 -3.54 -6.90
CA PRO A 232 9.78 -2.46 -7.84
C PRO A 232 11.19 -1.90 -7.56
N ILE A 233 11.75 -1.11 -8.49
CA ILE A 233 13.14 -0.61 -8.35
C ILE A 233 13.35 0.19 -7.04
N GLU A 234 12.33 0.90 -6.59
CA GLU A 234 12.34 1.65 -5.32
C GLU A 234 12.06 0.80 -4.07
N GLY A 235 11.77 -0.49 -4.24
CA GLY A 235 11.34 -1.41 -3.18
C GLY A 235 9.84 -1.29 -2.83
N TRP A 236 9.30 -2.35 -2.24
CA TRP A 236 7.92 -2.34 -1.76
C TRP A 236 7.73 -1.40 -0.57
N GLN A 237 6.74 -0.53 -0.66
CA GLN A 237 6.31 0.32 0.44
C GLN A 237 5.52 -0.51 1.46
N LYS A 238 5.55 -0.07 2.73
CA LYS A 238 4.85 -0.75 3.83
C LYS A 238 3.32 -0.60 3.76
N PHE A 239 2.83 0.54 3.25
CA PHE A 239 1.40 0.79 3.05
C PHE A 239 1.13 1.04 1.57
N SER A 240 1.13 -0.06 0.82
CA SER A 240 0.86 -0.03 -0.62
C SER A 240 -0.06 -1.16 -1.03
N VAL A 241 -0.93 -0.86 -1.99
CA VAL A 241 -1.51 -1.87 -2.87
C VAL A 241 -0.39 -2.40 -3.76
N ARG A 242 -0.15 -3.71 -3.71
CA ARG A 242 0.89 -4.38 -4.50
C ARG A 242 0.22 -5.18 -5.60
N VAL A 243 0.55 -4.84 -6.83
CA VAL A 243 -0.08 -5.42 -8.02
C VAL A 243 1.00 -6.04 -8.88
N VAL A 244 0.71 -7.23 -9.40
CA VAL A 244 1.55 -7.89 -10.41
C VAL A 244 0.74 -8.23 -11.65
N ILE A 245 1.33 -8.06 -12.81
CA ILE A 245 0.67 -8.17 -14.12
C ILE A 245 1.61 -8.94 -15.05
N PRO A 246 1.58 -10.28 -15.04
CA PRO A 246 2.23 -11.05 -16.08
C PRO A 246 1.48 -10.87 -17.40
N ILE A 247 2.23 -10.67 -18.48
CA ILE A 247 1.74 -10.51 -19.85
C ILE A 247 2.44 -11.56 -20.70
N SER A 248 1.68 -12.48 -21.29
CA SER A 248 2.19 -13.50 -22.20
C SER A 248 1.05 -14.07 -23.07
N ASP A 249 1.39 -14.59 -24.24
CA ASP A 249 0.53 -15.37 -25.11
C ASP A 249 0.69 -16.89 -24.92
N GLU A 250 1.52 -17.31 -23.96
CA GLU A 250 1.86 -18.70 -23.72
C GLU A 250 1.89 -19.13 -22.25
N VAL A 251 2.13 -20.41 -22.02
CA VAL A 251 2.24 -21.02 -20.69
C VAL A 251 3.60 -20.72 -20.07
N PRO A 252 3.77 -20.79 -18.73
CA PRO A 252 5.09 -20.67 -18.11
C PRO A 252 6.07 -21.67 -18.73
N GLU A 253 7.34 -21.31 -18.83
CA GLU A 253 8.40 -22.06 -19.55
C GLU A 253 8.18 -22.23 -21.08
N GLY A 254 7.24 -21.47 -21.64
CA GLY A 254 6.95 -21.42 -23.06
C GLY A 254 6.13 -22.58 -23.61
N SER A 255 5.56 -22.40 -24.80
CA SER A 255 4.70 -23.40 -25.46
C SER A 255 5.47 -24.50 -26.20
N GLU A 256 6.81 -24.41 -26.27
CA GLU A 256 7.65 -25.20 -27.19
C GLU A 256 8.65 -26.17 -26.52
N CYS A 257 8.60 -26.31 -25.20
CA CYS A 257 9.30 -27.35 -24.42
C CYS A 257 9.42 -28.74 -25.13
N GLY A 258 10.65 -29.28 -25.21
CA GLY A 258 10.90 -30.66 -25.65
C GLY A 258 11.19 -30.88 -27.15
N LEU A 259 11.53 -29.83 -27.91
CA LEU A 259 11.99 -29.94 -29.31
C LEU A 259 13.16 -30.94 -29.51
N ASP A 260 14.01 -31.12 -28.49
CA ASP A 260 15.15 -32.05 -28.54
C ASP A 260 14.77 -33.54 -28.56
N THR A 261 13.50 -33.89 -28.29
CA THR A 261 13.06 -35.30 -28.22
C THR A 261 12.20 -35.76 -29.40
N GLY A 262 11.99 -34.91 -30.42
CA GLY A 262 11.23 -35.27 -31.62
C GLY A 262 9.73 -35.43 -31.40
N ASN A 263 9.19 -34.95 -30.27
CA ASN A 263 7.77 -35.01 -29.95
C ASN A 263 7.32 -33.72 -29.25
N PRO A 264 7.00 -32.65 -30.01
CA PRO A 264 6.60 -31.36 -29.43
C PRO A 264 5.22 -31.51 -28.78
N ARG A 265 5.18 -31.58 -27.46
CA ARG A 265 3.96 -31.89 -26.69
C ARG A 265 3.94 -31.13 -25.36
N CYS A 266 4.01 -29.80 -25.39
CA CYS A 266 3.82 -28.99 -24.18
C CYS A 266 2.35 -28.84 -23.81
N CYS A 267 1.50 -28.61 -24.81
CA CYS A 267 0.05 -28.54 -24.63
C CYS A 267 -0.59 -29.93 -24.56
N ALA A 268 0.16 -30.98 -24.90
CA ALA A 268 -0.28 -32.35 -24.77
C ALA A 268 0.23 -32.91 -23.44
N SER A 269 -0.63 -33.70 -22.79
CA SER A 269 -0.49 -34.28 -21.46
C SER A 269 0.70 -35.26 -21.29
N THR A 270 1.92 -34.89 -21.69
CA THR A 270 3.13 -35.55 -21.21
C THR A 270 3.39 -35.08 -19.79
N PRO A 271 3.42 -35.97 -18.78
CA PRO A 271 3.38 -35.56 -17.38
C PRO A 271 4.53 -34.67 -16.92
N SER A 272 5.71 -34.72 -17.55
CA SER A 272 6.89 -33.97 -17.09
C SER A 272 6.81 -32.48 -17.42
N SER A 273 6.55 -32.11 -18.68
CA SER A 273 6.46 -30.72 -19.11
C SER A 273 5.30 -29.99 -18.43
N TYR A 274 4.11 -30.59 -18.41
CA TYR A 274 2.96 -30.02 -17.71
C TYR A 274 3.24 -29.77 -16.22
N VAL A 275 3.95 -30.69 -15.56
CA VAL A 275 4.30 -30.55 -14.13
C VAL A 275 5.29 -29.42 -13.91
N GLU A 276 6.28 -29.25 -14.78
CA GLU A 276 7.26 -28.16 -14.69
C GLU A 276 6.58 -26.79 -14.87
N GLN A 277 5.78 -26.64 -15.93
CA GLN A 277 4.99 -25.43 -16.19
C GLN A 277 4.02 -25.10 -15.04
N HIS A 278 3.34 -26.12 -14.50
CA HIS A 278 2.44 -25.92 -13.35
C HIS A 278 3.20 -25.59 -12.07
N ASN A 279 4.37 -26.18 -11.83
CA ASN A 279 5.22 -25.84 -10.69
C ASN A 279 5.70 -24.38 -10.78
N SER A 280 6.08 -23.92 -11.97
CA SER A 280 6.42 -22.52 -12.22
C SER A 280 5.25 -21.58 -11.86
N LEU A 281 4.04 -21.92 -12.31
CA LEU A 281 2.81 -21.20 -11.92
C LEU A 281 2.61 -21.15 -10.40
N LEU A 282 2.67 -22.32 -9.74
CA LEU A 282 2.45 -22.45 -8.31
C LEU A 282 3.46 -21.65 -7.50
N ARG A 283 4.71 -21.57 -7.96
CA ARG A 283 5.75 -20.74 -7.35
C ARG A 283 5.38 -19.25 -7.39
N GLY A 284 4.94 -18.75 -8.55
CA GLY A 284 4.42 -17.39 -8.69
C GLY A 284 3.27 -17.09 -7.72
N ILE A 285 2.31 -18.02 -7.61
CA ILE A 285 1.15 -17.92 -6.70
C ILE A 285 1.59 -17.89 -5.23
N GLU A 286 2.50 -18.78 -4.83
CA GLU A 286 2.98 -18.87 -3.45
C GLU A 286 3.65 -17.56 -3.01
N VAL A 287 4.53 -17.02 -3.85
CA VAL A 287 5.22 -15.74 -3.57
C VAL A 287 4.24 -14.60 -3.51
N ALA A 288 3.28 -14.52 -4.43
CA ALA A 288 2.27 -13.47 -4.45
C ALA A 288 1.45 -13.48 -3.15
N LYS A 289 0.97 -14.65 -2.72
CA LYS A 289 0.24 -14.80 -1.45
C LYS A 289 1.10 -14.40 -0.24
N LYS A 290 2.34 -14.90 -0.17
CA LYS A 290 3.28 -14.60 0.91
C LYS A 290 3.55 -13.11 1.05
N ASN A 291 3.56 -12.37 -0.05
CA ASN A 291 3.86 -10.94 -0.08
C ASN A 291 2.63 -10.03 -0.14
N GLY A 292 1.42 -10.59 -0.08
CA GLY A 292 0.16 -9.84 -0.17
C GLY A 292 0.00 -9.09 -1.51
N VAL A 293 0.42 -9.73 -2.60
CA VAL A 293 0.36 -9.17 -3.96
C VAL A 293 -0.84 -9.75 -4.69
N PHE A 294 -1.60 -8.87 -5.33
CA PHE A 294 -2.71 -9.23 -6.21
C PHE A 294 -2.20 -9.40 -7.64
N ALA A 295 -2.52 -10.53 -8.28
CA ALA A 295 -2.14 -10.78 -9.66
C ALA A 295 -3.30 -10.52 -10.61
N PHE A 296 -3.01 -9.79 -11.69
CA PHE A 296 -3.95 -9.52 -12.78
C PHE A 296 -3.28 -9.90 -14.11
N PRO A 297 -3.15 -11.19 -14.39
CA PRO A 297 -2.55 -11.65 -15.62
C PRO A 297 -3.29 -11.13 -16.84
N ILE A 298 -2.52 -10.85 -17.87
CA ILE A 298 -3.02 -10.40 -19.15
C ILE A 298 -2.60 -11.44 -20.18
N LYS A 299 -3.60 -12.08 -20.77
CA LYS A 299 -3.42 -12.99 -21.89
C LYS A 299 -3.33 -12.19 -23.18
N ALA A 300 -2.18 -12.25 -23.85
CA ALA A 300 -2.02 -11.78 -25.21
C ALA A 300 -2.65 -12.75 -26.22
N ASP A 301 -2.98 -12.28 -27.42
CA ASP A 301 -3.58 -13.15 -28.45
C ASP A 301 -2.52 -14.17 -28.92
N PRO A 302 -2.73 -15.49 -28.74
CA PRO A 302 -1.81 -16.52 -29.21
C PRO A 302 -1.88 -16.72 -30.73
N GLY A 303 -2.11 -15.63 -31.48
CA GLY A 303 -2.20 -15.63 -32.93
C GLY A 303 -3.49 -16.23 -33.47
N SER A 304 -4.62 -16.14 -32.76
CA SER A 304 -5.90 -16.72 -33.23
C SER A 304 -6.41 -16.11 -34.54
N GLY A 305 -6.09 -14.84 -34.81
CA GLY A 305 -6.32 -14.20 -36.12
C GLY A 305 -5.41 -14.74 -37.24
N CYS A 306 -4.25 -15.26 -36.87
CA CYS A 306 -3.23 -15.80 -37.76
C CYS A 306 -3.37 -17.30 -37.98
N CYS A 307 -3.86 -18.04 -36.99
CA CYS A 307 -4.08 -19.47 -37.05
C CYS A 307 -5.49 -19.83 -36.54
N PRO A 308 -6.56 -19.51 -37.31
CA PRO A 308 -7.95 -19.59 -36.83
C PRO A 308 -8.40 -20.99 -36.41
N SER A 309 -7.70 -22.03 -36.87
CA SER A 309 -8.01 -23.43 -36.56
C SER A 309 -6.86 -24.20 -35.90
N CYS A 310 -5.79 -23.52 -35.46
CA CYS A 310 -4.55 -24.15 -34.99
C CYS A 310 -4.08 -25.31 -35.90
N SER A 311 -4.29 -25.19 -37.20
CA SER A 311 -4.03 -26.24 -38.21
C SER A 311 -3.80 -25.64 -39.59
N ASN A 312 -4.34 -24.46 -39.85
CA ASN A 312 -4.07 -23.65 -41.04
C ASN A 312 -3.61 -22.25 -40.59
N CYS A 313 -2.31 -22.07 -40.35
CA CYS A 313 -1.77 -20.76 -40.03
C CYS A 313 -1.51 -19.97 -41.34
N ASP A 314 -2.03 -18.75 -41.42
CA ASP A 314 -1.85 -17.85 -42.56
C ASP A 314 -0.43 -17.26 -42.51
N ALA A 315 0.33 -17.46 -43.59
CA ALA A 315 1.68 -16.92 -43.78
C ALA A 315 1.71 -15.38 -43.86
N LYS A 316 0.57 -14.69 -43.75
CA LYS A 316 0.48 -13.22 -43.82
C LYS A 316 0.62 -12.51 -42.47
N CYS A 317 0.71 -13.24 -41.36
CA CYS A 317 0.99 -12.62 -40.08
C CYS A 317 2.48 -12.27 -39.97
N ASN A 318 2.77 -10.97 -39.96
CA ASN A 318 4.10 -10.37 -39.96
C ASN A 318 4.80 -10.49 -38.59
N ILE A 319 4.89 -11.71 -38.04
CA ILE A 319 5.62 -12.02 -36.80
C ILE A 319 6.70 -13.02 -37.19
N CYS A 320 7.94 -12.73 -36.80
CA CYS A 320 9.12 -13.16 -37.52
C CYS A 320 10.16 -13.79 -36.58
N VAL A 321 10.83 -14.87 -36.98
CA VAL A 321 12.16 -15.25 -36.46
C VAL A 321 13.18 -14.96 -37.54
N ILE A 322 14.32 -14.35 -37.19
CA ILE A 322 15.45 -14.25 -38.10
C ILE A 322 16.39 -15.42 -37.84
N TRP A 323 16.43 -16.38 -38.75
CA TRP A 323 17.38 -17.50 -38.70
C TRP A 323 18.19 -17.54 -39.98
N GLN A 324 19.52 -17.58 -39.86
CA GLN A 324 20.45 -17.57 -41.00
C GLN A 324 20.22 -16.43 -42.03
N GLY A 325 19.75 -15.26 -41.58
CA GLY A 325 19.45 -14.12 -42.44
C GLY A 325 18.16 -14.24 -43.25
N GLN A 326 17.33 -15.26 -42.99
CA GLN A 326 15.98 -15.42 -43.54
C GLN A 326 14.94 -15.19 -42.44
N THR A 327 13.79 -14.67 -42.86
CA THR A 327 12.64 -14.40 -41.99
C THR A 327 11.66 -15.57 -42.05
N TYR A 328 11.36 -16.17 -40.90
CA TYR A 328 10.40 -17.27 -40.73
C TYR A 328 9.20 -16.79 -39.92
N HIS A 329 8.02 -17.38 -40.11
CA HIS A 329 6.81 -16.98 -39.36
C HIS A 329 6.78 -17.67 -37.99
N ASP A 330 6.67 -16.88 -36.91
CA ASP A 330 6.85 -17.33 -35.51
C ASP A 330 5.55 -17.51 -34.73
N PHE A 331 4.49 -17.97 -35.40
CA PHE A 331 3.35 -18.53 -34.67
C PHE A 331 3.31 -20.02 -34.95
N THR A 332 3.62 -20.81 -33.92
CA THR A 332 3.53 -22.26 -34.05
C THR A 332 2.10 -22.72 -33.79
N GLN A 333 1.72 -23.78 -34.50
CA GLN A 333 0.46 -24.49 -34.26
C GLN A 333 0.29 -24.87 -32.77
N LEU A 334 1.39 -25.05 -32.05
CA LEU A 334 1.44 -25.42 -30.63
C LEU A 334 1.01 -24.28 -29.72
N GLN A 335 1.53 -23.05 -29.90
CA GLN A 335 1.09 -21.87 -29.12
C GLN A 335 -0.44 -21.68 -29.20
N CYS A 336 -1.00 -21.78 -30.42
CA CYS A 336 -2.45 -21.73 -30.63
C CYS A 336 -3.20 -22.84 -29.86
N GLN A 337 -2.67 -24.07 -29.83
CA GLN A 337 -3.25 -25.19 -29.08
C GLN A 337 -3.18 -25.00 -27.57
N CYS A 338 -2.17 -24.29 -27.06
CA CYS A 338 -1.98 -24.01 -25.64
C CYS A 338 -2.92 -22.91 -25.10
N SER A 339 -3.58 -22.12 -25.95
CA SER A 339 -4.44 -20.99 -25.56
C SER A 339 -5.42 -21.27 -24.41
N GLY A 340 -6.03 -22.47 -24.38
CA GLY A 340 -6.91 -22.91 -23.29
C GLY A 340 -6.18 -23.10 -21.97
N LEU A 341 -4.97 -23.66 -21.99
CA LEU A 341 -4.12 -23.86 -20.83
C LEU A 341 -3.55 -22.54 -20.30
N VAL A 342 -3.15 -21.63 -21.19
CA VAL A 342 -2.76 -20.25 -20.81
C VAL A 342 -3.90 -19.59 -20.03
N THR A 343 -5.12 -19.67 -20.57
CA THR A 343 -6.32 -19.13 -19.93
C THR A 343 -6.54 -19.77 -18.55
N GLN A 344 -6.37 -21.09 -18.44
CA GLN A 344 -6.50 -21.82 -17.18
C GLN A 344 -5.47 -21.35 -16.14
N TYR A 345 -4.18 -21.30 -16.49
CA TYR A 345 -3.11 -20.93 -15.56
C TYR A 345 -3.18 -19.47 -15.13
N MET A 346 -3.44 -18.55 -16.06
CA MET A 346 -3.64 -17.14 -15.74
C MET A 346 -4.86 -16.93 -14.84
N THR A 347 -5.96 -17.65 -15.09
CA THR A 347 -7.15 -17.62 -14.22
C THR A 347 -6.85 -18.21 -12.84
N GLU A 348 -6.07 -19.29 -12.77
CA GLU A 348 -5.65 -19.91 -11.51
C GLU A 348 -4.84 -18.94 -10.65
N MET A 349 -3.85 -18.25 -11.23
CA MET A 349 -3.07 -17.23 -10.51
C MET A 349 -3.93 -16.06 -10.04
N ALA A 350 -4.77 -15.53 -10.92
CA ALA A 350 -5.69 -14.44 -10.60
C ALA A 350 -6.60 -14.83 -9.41
N THR A 351 -7.27 -15.98 -9.51
CA THR A 351 -8.20 -16.45 -8.47
C THR A 351 -7.49 -16.68 -7.14
N ALA A 352 -6.30 -17.29 -7.18
CA ALA A 352 -5.54 -17.60 -5.97
C ALA A 352 -5.05 -16.35 -5.23
N THR A 353 -4.87 -15.23 -5.92
CA THR A 353 -4.35 -13.97 -5.37
C THR A 353 -5.43 -12.90 -5.18
N GLY A 354 -6.69 -13.22 -5.46
CA GLY A 354 -7.82 -12.29 -5.33
C GLY A 354 -7.94 -11.28 -6.47
N GLY A 355 -7.31 -11.54 -7.61
CA GLY A 355 -7.40 -10.73 -8.83
C GLY A 355 -8.26 -11.35 -9.92
N GLN A 356 -8.06 -10.89 -11.16
CA GLN A 356 -8.79 -11.32 -12.36
C GLN A 356 -7.86 -11.35 -13.58
N MET A 357 -8.04 -12.32 -14.47
CA MET A 357 -7.35 -12.36 -15.77
C MET A 357 -8.06 -11.47 -16.81
N TYR A 358 -7.29 -10.80 -17.65
CA TYR A 358 -7.75 -10.01 -18.79
C TYR A 358 -7.22 -10.55 -20.13
N ASP A 359 -7.89 -10.16 -21.22
CA ASP A 359 -7.54 -10.55 -22.60
C ASP A 359 -7.20 -9.28 -23.42
N LEU A 360 -6.07 -9.27 -24.14
CA LEU A 360 -5.54 -8.11 -24.88
C LEU A 360 -6.20 -7.85 -26.24
N SER A 361 -7.06 -8.74 -26.72
CA SER A 361 -7.79 -8.55 -27.99
C SER A 361 -8.58 -7.23 -28.08
N LYS A 362 -8.73 -6.50 -26.96
CA LYS A 362 -9.25 -5.14 -26.86
C LYS A 362 -8.31 -4.27 -26.03
N GLY A 363 -7.22 -3.77 -26.61
CA GLY A 363 -6.26 -2.91 -25.89
C GLY A 363 -6.84 -1.67 -25.18
N SER A 364 -8.08 -1.25 -25.48
CA SER A 364 -8.84 -0.25 -24.73
C SER A 364 -9.22 -0.69 -23.30
N ASP A 365 -9.20 -1.98 -23.02
CA ASP A 365 -9.75 -2.56 -21.78
C ASP A 365 -8.72 -2.57 -20.65
N LEU A 366 -7.42 -2.47 -20.96
CA LEU A 366 -6.32 -2.46 -19.98
C LEU A 366 -6.40 -1.26 -19.01
N ALA A 367 -6.71 -0.07 -19.53
CA ALA A 367 -6.83 1.14 -18.72
C ALA A 367 -8.04 1.08 -17.76
N SER A 368 -9.16 0.55 -18.24
CA SER A 368 -10.39 0.36 -17.44
C SER A 368 -10.21 -0.75 -16.41
N ALA A 369 -9.56 -1.84 -16.79
CA ALA A 369 -9.17 -2.93 -15.90
C ALA A 369 -8.31 -2.42 -14.74
N LEU A 370 -7.22 -1.70 -15.03
CA LEU A 370 -6.32 -1.21 -13.98
C LEU A 370 -6.99 -0.21 -13.03
N LYS A 371 -7.94 0.60 -13.52
CA LYS A 371 -8.75 1.49 -12.66
C LYS A 371 -9.66 0.68 -11.72
N ASP A 372 -10.43 -0.26 -12.25
CA ASP A 372 -11.33 -1.12 -11.47
C ASP A 372 -10.58 -1.96 -10.43
N VAL A 373 -9.40 -2.45 -10.78
CA VAL A 373 -8.48 -3.16 -9.87
C VAL A 373 -8.08 -2.30 -8.69
N ILE A 374 -7.54 -1.11 -8.94
CA ILE A 374 -7.07 -0.20 -7.90
C ILE A 374 -8.19 0.13 -6.91
N GLU A 375 -9.41 0.30 -7.40
CA GLU A 375 -10.57 0.59 -6.56
C GLU A 375 -10.97 -0.60 -5.67
N LYS A 376 -10.88 -1.84 -6.18
CA LYS A 376 -11.27 -3.06 -5.45
C LYS A 376 -10.26 -3.52 -4.40
N VAL A 377 -8.96 -3.30 -4.61
CA VAL A 377 -7.90 -3.87 -3.77
C VAL A 377 -7.27 -2.87 -2.79
N THR A 378 -7.83 -1.67 -2.67
CA THR A 378 -7.37 -0.69 -1.68
C THR A 378 -7.68 -1.20 -0.26
N PRO A 379 -6.68 -1.44 0.61
CA PRO A 379 -6.91 -2.00 1.94
C PRO A 379 -7.77 -1.07 2.80
N GLU A 380 -8.71 -1.66 3.55
CA GLU A 380 -9.48 -0.94 4.56
C GLU A 380 -8.53 -0.38 5.63
N ARG A 381 -8.66 0.92 5.92
CA ARG A 381 -7.95 1.59 7.01
C ARG A 381 -8.91 1.78 8.17
N THR A 382 -8.48 1.48 9.39
CA THR A 382 -9.22 1.95 10.56
C THR A 382 -9.25 3.47 10.58
N GLY A 383 -10.36 4.07 11.03
CA GLY A 383 -10.52 5.53 11.02
C GLY A 383 -9.73 6.25 12.12
N ALA A 384 -9.35 5.52 13.18
CA ALA A 384 -8.63 6.05 14.33
C ALA A 384 -8.00 4.90 15.13
N LEU A 385 -6.91 5.21 15.83
CA LEU A 385 -6.45 4.43 16.98
C LEU A 385 -7.31 4.83 18.19
N GLU A 386 -7.86 3.85 18.89
CA GLU A 386 -8.61 4.05 20.13
C GLU A 386 -8.03 3.16 21.24
N ALA A 387 -7.84 3.71 22.44
CA ALA A 387 -7.35 2.98 23.60
C ALA A 387 -8.01 3.49 24.89
N GLY A 388 -8.13 2.63 25.91
CA GLY A 388 -8.75 2.96 27.20
C GLY A 388 -10.27 2.78 27.24
N ASN A 389 -10.92 3.37 28.26
CA ASN A 389 -12.32 3.11 28.57
C ASN A 389 -13.28 4.08 27.85
N ARG A 390 -13.66 3.74 26.62
CA ARG A 390 -14.60 4.55 25.82
C ARG A 390 -15.97 4.73 26.51
N ALA A 391 -16.50 3.68 27.12
CA ALA A 391 -17.80 3.74 27.81
C ALA A 391 -17.75 4.68 29.02
N GLY A 392 -16.66 4.62 29.79
CA GLY A 392 -16.39 5.54 30.90
C GLY A 392 -16.30 6.99 30.42
N TYR A 393 -15.61 7.24 29.31
CA TYR A 393 -15.55 8.56 28.67
C TYR A 393 -16.95 9.08 28.28
N GLU A 394 -17.78 8.25 27.65
CA GLU A 394 -19.14 8.65 27.24
C GLU A 394 -20.04 9.01 28.46
N ILE A 395 -19.83 8.36 29.60
CA ILE A 395 -20.52 8.69 30.87
C ILE A 395 -19.96 9.98 31.46
N ALA A 396 -18.64 10.09 31.59
CA ALA A 396 -17.95 11.26 32.15
C ALA A 396 -18.25 12.54 31.34
N GLN A 397 -18.49 12.41 30.02
CA GLN A 397 -18.81 13.53 29.16
C GLN A 397 -20.19 14.12 29.49
N ARG A 398 -21.13 13.28 29.90
CA ARG A 398 -22.47 13.71 30.35
C ARG A 398 -22.41 14.43 31.70
N THR A 399 -21.50 14.03 32.58
CA THR A 399 -21.30 14.65 33.90
C THR A 399 -20.36 15.85 33.87
N LYS A 400 -19.76 16.15 32.71
CA LYS A 400 -18.78 17.24 32.46
C LYS A 400 -17.51 17.17 33.32
N ASN A 401 -17.18 15.99 33.86
CA ASN A 401 -15.97 15.76 34.65
C ASN A 401 -14.83 15.22 33.77
N ILE A 402 -14.53 15.88 32.64
CA ILE A 402 -13.47 15.45 31.73
C ILE A 402 -12.41 16.53 31.58
N ARG A 403 -11.16 16.11 31.72
CA ARG A 403 -9.97 16.87 31.33
C ARG A 403 -9.50 16.34 29.97
N ALA A 404 -9.17 17.24 29.05
CA ALA A 404 -8.75 16.88 27.70
C ALA A 404 -7.39 17.50 27.38
N VAL A 405 -6.50 16.71 26.80
CA VAL A 405 -5.18 17.12 26.32
C VAL A 405 -5.01 16.67 24.88
N ASN A 406 -4.51 17.58 24.05
CA ASN A 406 -4.27 17.33 22.64
C ASN A 406 -2.78 17.53 22.36
N PHE A 407 -2.16 16.62 21.63
CA PHE A 407 -0.77 16.76 21.19
C PHE A 407 -0.61 16.36 19.71
N PRO A 408 0.26 17.06 18.97
CA PRO A 408 0.55 16.73 17.60
C PRO A 408 1.40 15.46 17.53
N VAL A 409 0.98 14.51 16.69
CA VAL A 409 1.74 13.31 16.36
C VAL A 409 2.22 13.42 14.91
N PRO A 410 3.53 13.51 14.67
CA PRO A 410 4.07 13.51 13.32
C PRO A 410 3.87 12.14 12.69
N VAL A 411 3.23 12.11 11.52
CA VAL A 411 3.21 10.95 10.62
C VAL A 411 4.34 11.15 9.62
N ALA A 412 5.57 10.96 10.11
CA ALA A 412 6.80 11.39 9.43
C ALA A 412 6.89 10.92 7.96
N VAL A 413 6.49 9.68 7.68
CA VAL A 413 6.54 9.09 6.33
C VAL A 413 5.56 9.76 5.36
N ALA A 414 4.45 10.29 5.86
CA ALA A 414 3.45 11.00 5.06
C ALA A 414 3.66 12.52 5.04
N GLY A 415 4.60 13.06 5.83
CA GLY A 415 4.84 14.51 5.92
C GLY A 415 3.65 15.30 6.47
N VAL A 416 2.76 14.64 7.22
CA VAL A 416 1.57 15.25 7.84
C VAL A 416 1.57 15.05 9.35
N TYR A 417 0.71 15.79 10.05
CA TYR A 417 0.46 15.62 11.47
C TYR A 417 -0.95 15.10 11.69
N THR A 418 -1.11 14.24 12.69
CA THR A 418 -2.40 14.00 13.33
C THR A 418 -2.41 14.57 14.75
N THR A 419 -3.58 14.61 15.39
CA THR A 419 -3.74 15.07 16.78
C THR A 419 -4.23 13.91 17.61
N ALA A 420 -3.45 13.50 18.59
CA ALA A 420 -3.93 12.56 19.59
C ALA A 420 -4.66 13.32 20.69
N ASN A 421 -5.85 12.83 21.04
CA ASN A 421 -6.73 13.42 22.06
C ASN A 421 -6.79 12.45 23.22
N ILE A 422 -6.30 12.86 24.39
CA ILE A 422 -6.42 12.13 25.64
C ILE A 422 -7.49 12.80 26.48
N TYR A 423 -8.43 12.00 26.96
CA TYR A 423 -9.50 12.37 27.86
C TYR A 423 -9.28 11.64 29.17
N GLU A 424 -9.36 12.34 30.29
CA GLU A 424 -9.12 11.79 31.63
C GLU A 424 -10.17 12.33 32.60
N TRP A 425 -10.55 11.51 33.59
CA TRP A 425 -11.56 11.83 34.59
C TRP A 425 -11.23 11.19 35.95
N ALA A 426 -11.70 11.84 37.01
CA ALA A 426 -11.55 11.35 38.38
C ALA A 426 -12.52 10.21 38.72
#